data_AF-A0A2N3DJN2-F1
#
_entry.id   AF-A0A2N3DJN2-F1
#
_cell.length_a   1.000
_cell.length_b   1.000
_cell.length_c   1.000
_cell.angle_alpha   90.00
_cell.angle_beta   90.00
_cell.angle_gamma   90.00
#
_symmetry.space_group_name_H-M   'P 1'
#
loop_
_entity.id
_entity.type
_entity.pdbx_description
1 polymer ?
#
loop_
_entity_poly.entity_id
_entity_poly.type
_entity_poly.pdbx_seq_one_letter_code
_entity_poly.pdbx_strand_id
1 'polypeptide(L)'
;MFEQADNFPDDPAPEIRDALFKVTGKRWLVERGSGTAQPSLREIIEADARAADERVRSDPLVNAAFEAFPEAELLGVEGNLAAASASPPWN
;
A
#
# COMPACT_ATOMS: atom_id res chain seq x y z
N MET A 1 -15.75 11.75 8.47
CA MET A 1 -16.50 10.66 7.83
C MET A 1 -15.85 9.37 8.25
N PHE A 2 -16.59 8.41 8.80
CA PHE A 2 -16.10 7.08 9.17
C PHE A 2 -17.09 6.03 8.63
N GLU A 3 -16.59 4.83 8.36
CA GLU A 3 -17.39 3.66 7.98
C GLU A 3 -17.42 2.65 9.13
N GLN A 4 -18.62 2.12 9.41
CA GLN A 4 -18.83 1.15 10.48
C GLN A 4 -18.59 -0.26 9.91
N ALA A 5 -17.79 -1.08 10.60
CA ALA A 5 -17.64 -2.48 10.23
C ALA A 5 -18.96 -3.24 10.44
N ASP A 6 -19.28 -4.16 9.52
CA ASP A 6 -20.55 -4.93 9.50
C ASP A 6 -20.85 -5.72 10.78
N ASN A 7 -19.85 -5.91 11.65
CA ASN A 7 -19.95 -6.68 12.89
C ASN A 7 -20.11 -5.82 14.16
N PHE A 8 -20.36 -4.51 14.04
CA PHE A 8 -20.51 -3.62 15.19
C PHE A 8 -21.98 -3.15 15.34
N PRO A 9 -22.72 -3.59 16.37
CA PRO A 9 -24.16 -3.32 16.49
C PRO A 9 -24.49 -1.91 17.00
N ASP A 10 -23.60 -1.28 17.77
CA ASP A 10 -23.84 0.04 18.38
C ASP A 10 -23.30 1.20 17.52
N ASP A 11 -23.93 2.38 17.59
CA ASP A 11 -23.43 3.58 16.91
C ASP A 11 -22.21 4.16 17.65
N PRO A 12 -20.98 4.12 17.08
CA PRO A 12 -19.79 4.62 17.77
C PRO A 12 -19.65 6.15 17.68
N ALA A 13 -20.54 6.84 16.96
CA ALA A 13 -20.43 8.29 16.74
C ALA A 13 -20.34 9.13 18.04
N PRO A 14 -21.08 8.83 19.13
CA PRO A 14 -20.95 9.56 20.40
C PRO A 14 -19.57 9.38 21.03
N GLU A 15 -19.04 8.15 21.05
CA GLU A 15 -17.74 7.82 21.65
C GLU A 15 -16.58 8.46 20.87
N ILE A 16 -16.67 8.45 19.53
CA ILE A 16 -15.69 9.11 18.66
C ILE A 16 -15.67 10.63 18.91
N ARG A 17 -16.84 11.25 19.06
CA ARG A 17 -16.97 12.69 19.37
C ARG A 17 -16.31 13.04 20.71
N ASP A 18 -16.53 12.23 21.73
CA ASP A 18 -15.95 12.43 23.05
C ASP A 18 -14.43 12.23 23.04
N ALA A 19 -13.94 11.22 22.32
CA ALA A 19 -12.51 11.00 22.13
C ALA A 19 -11.85 12.17 21.39
N LEU A 20 -12.45 12.65 20.30
CA LEU A 20 -11.97 13.81 19.55
C LEU A 20 -11.99 15.08 20.39
N PHE A 21 -13.01 15.29 21.23
CA PHE A 21 -13.06 16.42 22.15
C PHE A 21 -11.92 16.34 23.18
N LYS A 22 -11.67 15.17 23.77
CA LYS A 22 -10.57 14.97 24.73
C LYS A 22 -9.19 15.24 24.13
N VAL A 23 -8.96 14.80 22.89
CA VAL A 23 -7.64 14.92 22.23
C VAL A 23 -7.42 16.31 21.63
N THR A 24 -8.46 16.93 21.07
CA THR A 24 -8.31 18.18 20.30
C THR A 24 -8.81 19.43 21.02
N GLY A 25 -9.58 19.27 22.11
CA GLY A 25 -10.23 20.37 22.84
C GLY A 25 -11.34 21.09 22.05
N LYS A 26 -11.69 20.60 20.85
CA LYS A 26 -12.68 21.22 19.96
C LYS A 26 -13.91 20.32 19.86
N ARG A 27 -15.07 20.92 19.61
CA ARG A 27 -16.29 20.16 19.28
C ARG A 27 -16.27 19.81 17.80
N TRP A 28 -16.34 18.52 17.50
CA TRP A 28 -16.33 17.98 16.13
C TRP A 28 -17.73 17.52 15.74
N LEU A 29 -18.13 17.83 14.49
CA LEU A 29 -19.28 17.21 13.85
C LEU A 29 -18.81 15.87 13.28
N VAL A 30 -19.46 14.78 13.69
CA VAL A 30 -19.13 13.42 13.26
C VAL A 30 -20.36 12.85 12.56
N GLU A 31 -20.23 12.65 11.25
CA GLU A 31 -21.27 12.08 10.39
C GLU A 31 -20.86 10.70 9.89
N ARG A 32 -21.82 9.78 9.89
CA ARG A 32 -21.70 8.48 9.21
C ARG A 32 -21.64 8.74 7.72
N GLY A 33 -20.53 8.35 7.10
CA GLY A 33 -20.44 8.38 5.66
C GLY A 33 -21.13 7.18 5.06
N SER A 34 -21.98 7.37 4.06
CA SER A 34 -22.27 6.31 3.08
C SER A 34 -21.45 6.62 1.81
N GLY A 35 -20.53 5.73 1.47
CA GLY A 35 -19.64 5.88 0.34
C GLY A 35 -18.54 4.83 0.40
N THR A 36 -17.91 4.51 -0.72
CA THR A 36 -16.72 3.65 -0.77
C THR A 36 -15.69 4.19 0.21
N ALA A 37 -15.32 3.39 1.23
CA ALA A 37 -14.25 3.72 2.16
C ALA A 37 -13.04 4.25 1.41
N GLN A 38 -12.43 5.32 1.93
CA GLN A 38 -11.04 5.59 1.56
C GLN A 38 -10.23 4.35 1.93
N PRO A 39 -9.34 3.86 1.04
CA PRO A 39 -8.57 2.65 1.30
C PRO A 39 -7.84 2.79 2.64
N SER A 40 -7.90 1.73 3.43
CA SER A 40 -7.18 1.66 4.70
C SER A 40 -5.67 1.81 4.48
N LEU A 41 -4.94 2.21 5.52
CA LEU A 41 -3.48 2.32 5.44
C LEU A 41 -2.81 1.04 4.94
N ARG A 42 -3.36 -0.14 5.28
CA ARG A 42 -2.89 -1.43 4.77
C ARG A 42 -3.11 -1.56 3.26
N GLU A 43 -4.32 -1.26 2.79
CA GLU A 43 -4.65 -1.32 1.37
C GLU A 43 -3.83 -0.34 0.54
N ILE A 44 -3.50 0.84 1.08
CA ILE A 44 -2.59 1.80 0.44
C ILE A 44 -1.19 1.19 0.28
N ILE A 45 -0.63 0.62 1.36
CA ILE A 45 0.69 -0.02 1.32
C ILE A 45 0.73 -1.17 0.31
N GLU A 46 -0.30 -2.01 0.28
CA GLU A 46 -0.40 -3.12 -0.69
C GLU A 46 -0.54 -2.62 -2.13
N ALA A 47 -1.30 -1.54 -2.35
CA ALA A 47 -1.43 -0.92 -3.66
C ALA A 47 -0.11 -0.33 -4.15
N ASP A 48 0.63 0.34 -3.26
CA ASP A 48 1.95 0.91 -3.58
C ASP A 48 2.97 -0.19 -3.89
N ALA A 49 2.96 -1.29 -3.12
CA ALA A 49 3.82 -2.46 -3.38
C ALA A 49 3.51 -3.08 -4.76
N ARG A 50 2.22 -3.27 -5.08
CA ARG A 50 1.80 -3.78 -6.39
C ARG A 50 2.22 -2.86 -7.53
N ALA A 51 2.05 -1.54 -7.36
CA ALA A 51 2.45 -0.56 -8.37
C ALA A 51 3.98 -0.52 -8.57
N ALA A 52 4.76 -0.79 -7.53
CA ALA A 52 6.21 -0.93 -7.64
C ALA A 52 6.60 -2.18 -8.44
N ASP A 53 5.98 -3.32 -8.16
CA ASP A 53 6.23 -4.58 -8.88
C ASP A 53 5.85 -4.49 -10.36
N GLU A 54 4.71 -3.87 -10.67
CA GLU A 54 4.26 -3.64 -12.04
C GLU A 54 5.23 -2.74 -12.81
N ARG A 55 5.76 -1.70 -12.15
CA ARG A 55 6.76 -0.80 -12.76
C ARG A 55 8.04 -1.55 -13.09
N VAL A 56 8.52 -2.40 -12.19
CA VAL A 56 9.74 -3.19 -12.43
C VAL A 56 9.51 -4.18 -13.57
N ARG A 57 8.37 -4.88 -13.59
CA ARG A 57 8.06 -5.86 -14.64
C ARG A 57 7.86 -5.20 -16.02
N SER A 58 7.36 -3.98 -16.07
CA SER A 58 7.20 -3.23 -17.32
C SER A 58 8.47 -2.51 -17.78
N ASP A 59 9.56 -2.55 -17.01
CA ASP A 59 10.82 -1.91 -17.37
C ASP A 59 11.45 -2.58 -18.62
N PRO A 60 11.91 -1.79 -19.61
CA PRO A 60 12.55 -2.32 -20.82
C PRO A 60 13.75 -3.25 -20.55
N LEU A 61 14.53 -3.01 -19.48
CA LEU A 61 15.66 -3.84 -19.11
C LEU A 61 15.21 -5.21 -18.61
N VAL A 62 14.16 -5.26 -17.79
CA VAL A 62 13.59 -6.51 -17.25
C VAL A 62 12.99 -7.35 -18.38
N ASN A 63 12.28 -6.70 -19.32
CA ASN A 63 11.76 -7.39 -20.50
C ASN A 63 12.88 -7.99 -21.37
N ALA A 64 13.93 -7.21 -21.66
CA ALA A 64 15.08 -7.70 -22.42
C ALA A 64 15.80 -8.86 -21.70
N ALA A 65 15.86 -8.83 -20.36
CA ALA A 65 16.43 -9.92 -19.58
C ALA A 65 15.59 -11.21 -19.69
N PHE A 66 14.25 -11.12 -19.64
CA PHE A 66 13.39 -12.29 -19.85
C PHE A 66 13.47 -12.84 -21.29
N GLU A 67 13.65 -11.98 -22.30
CA GLU A 67 13.87 -12.44 -23.67
C GLU A 67 15.18 -13.20 -23.84
N ALA A 68 16.26 -12.70 -23.21
CA ALA A 68 17.58 -13.36 -23.24
C ALA A 68 17.63 -14.61 -22.36
N PHE A 69 16.84 -14.67 -21.29
CA PHE A 69 16.80 -15.76 -20.31
C PHE A 69 15.35 -16.19 -20.04
N PRO A 70 14.76 -17.03 -20.90
CA PRO A 70 13.35 -17.42 -20.78
C PRO A 70 12.99 -18.21 -19.49
N GLU A 71 13.99 -18.82 -18.85
CA GLU A 71 13.82 -19.53 -17.56
C GLU A 71 14.15 -18.65 -16.34
N ALA A 72 14.38 -17.35 -16.53
CA ALA A 72 14.66 -16.44 -15.43
C ALA A 72 13.41 -16.20 -14.56
N GLU A 73 13.64 -15.94 -13.27
CA GLU A 73 12.60 -15.59 -12.31
C GLU A 73 12.96 -14.24 -11.65
N LEU A 74 11.99 -13.32 -11.57
CA LEU A 74 12.18 -12.07 -10.85
C LEU A 74 11.96 -12.29 -9.35
N LEU A 75 13.05 -12.40 -8.60
CA LEU A 75 13.02 -12.40 -7.14
C LEU A 75 12.78 -10.97 -6.63
N GLY A 76 11.88 -10.80 -5.66
CA GLY A 76 11.36 -9.50 -5.20
C GLY A 76 12.42 -8.41 -4.96
N VAL A 77 12.00 -7.15 -5.10
CA VAL A 77 12.89 -5.95 -5.19
C VAL A 77 13.80 -5.76 -3.96
N GLU A 78 13.41 -6.24 -2.79
CA GLU A 78 14.24 -6.17 -1.57
C GLU A 78 15.48 -7.07 -1.61
N GLY A 79 15.48 -8.12 -2.44
CA GLY A 79 16.52 -9.16 -2.42
C GLY A 79 17.77 -8.87 -3.26
N ASN A 80 17.75 -7.92 -4.21
CA ASN A 80 18.73 -7.93 -5.31
C ASN A 80 19.37 -6.59 -5.72
N LEU A 81 19.12 -5.47 -5.04
CA LEU A 81 19.79 -4.20 -5.36
C LEU A 81 21.32 -4.25 -5.15
N ALA A 82 21.83 -5.18 -4.34
CA ALA A 82 23.26 -5.36 -4.11
C ALA A 82 24.02 -5.96 -5.30
N ALA A 83 23.36 -6.71 -6.19
CA ALA A 83 24.02 -7.39 -7.31
C ALA A 83 24.11 -6.53 -8.58
N ALA A 84 23.14 -5.63 -8.80
CA ALA A 84 23.04 -4.85 -10.04
C ALA A 84 24.06 -3.69 -10.15
N SER A 85 24.70 -3.28 -9.05
CA SER A 85 25.70 -2.19 -9.03
C SER A 85 27.15 -2.67 -9.19
N ALA A 86 27.39 -3.98 -9.18
CA ALA A 86 28.72 -4.54 -9.40
C ALA A 86 28.91 -4.82 -10.90
N SER A 87 29.87 -4.14 -11.53
CA SER A 87 30.32 -4.50 -12.89
C SER A 87 30.71 -5.99 -12.93
N PRO A 88 30.27 -6.77 -13.94
CA PRO A 88 30.56 -8.20 -13.99
C PRO A 88 32.07 -8.49 -14.02
N PRO A 89 32.56 -9.48 -13.25
CA PRO A 89 33.97 -9.80 -13.17
C PRO A 89 34.39 -10.74 -14.31
N TRP A 90 34.56 -10.22 -15.51
CA TRP A 90 35.30 -10.91 -16.56
C TRP A 90 35.95 -9.91 -17.52
N ASN A 91 37.29 -9.92 -17.51
CA ASN A 91 38.19 -9.38 -18.53
C ASN A 91 39.22 -10.47 -18.83
#